data_AF-A0A087SWN1-F1
#
_entry.id   AF-A0A087SWN1-F1
#
_cell.length_a   1.000
_cell.length_b   1.000
_cell.length_c   1.000
_cell.angle_alpha   90.00
_cell.angle_beta   90.00
_cell.angle_gamma   90.00
#
_symmetry.space_group_name_H-M   'P 1'
#
loop_
_entity.id
_entity.type
_entity.pdbx_description
1 polymer ?
#
loop_
_entity_poly.entity_id
_entity_poly.type
_entity_poly.pdbx_seq_one_letter_code
_entity_poly.pdbx_strand_id
1 'polypeptide(L)'
;MPLHKVKSLSVYHPQLAYCVVQFLEKDPSLTESVVNSLLKFWPKMHSPKEVMFLNELEEILDVIEPAEFTKVMVPLFRQLAKCVSSPHFQVAERALYYWNNEYIMSLINDNATVLLPIMFPSLYRNSKSHWNKTIHGLIYNALKLFMEMNQKLFDECVQNYKLDKHSEKIKMKEREETWSKIESLALKNPK
;
A
#
# COMPACT_ATOMS: atom_id res chain seq x y z
N MET A 1 -19.48 -6.55 -7.32
CA MET A 1 -18.48 -5.45 -7.28
C MET A 1 -19.05 -4.03 -7.10
N PRO A 2 -19.99 -3.49 -7.90
CA PRO A 2 -20.39 -2.07 -7.80
C PRO A 2 -21.05 -1.68 -6.46
N LEU A 3 -21.62 -2.64 -5.72
CA LEU A 3 -22.22 -2.43 -4.40
C LEU A 3 -21.24 -1.87 -3.35
N HIS A 4 -19.94 -2.04 -3.53
CA HIS A 4 -18.91 -1.46 -2.65
C HIS A 4 -18.83 0.08 -2.72
N LYS A 5 -19.38 0.70 -3.77
CA LYS A 5 -19.32 2.16 -3.96
C LYS A 5 -20.26 2.93 -3.03
N VAL A 6 -21.36 2.31 -2.60
CA VAL A 6 -22.43 3.00 -1.87
C VAL A 6 -21.96 3.43 -0.47
N LYS A 7 -22.44 4.57 0.03
CA LYS A 7 -22.04 5.11 1.35
C LYS A 7 -22.46 4.20 2.50
N SER A 8 -23.64 3.58 2.43
CA SER A 8 -24.21 2.70 3.44
C SER A 8 -23.65 1.27 3.42
N LEU A 9 -22.44 1.06 2.87
CA LEU A 9 -21.80 -0.25 2.77
C LEU A 9 -21.74 -0.99 4.12
N SER A 10 -21.55 -0.26 5.23
CA SER A 10 -21.46 -0.85 6.57
C SER A 10 -22.65 -1.70 6.98
N VAL A 11 -23.83 -1.48 6.38
CA VAL A 11 -25.06 -2.21 6.72
C VAL A 11 -25.05 -3.65 6.20
N TYR A 12 -24.34 -3.92 5.09
CA TYR A 12 -24.39 -5.20 4.38
C TYR A 12 -23.02 -5.75 3.98
N HIS A 13 -21.94 -5.10 4.42
CA HIS A 13 -20.58 -5.47 4.02
C HIS A 13 -20.20 -6.90 4.38
N PRO A 14 -20.44 -7.42 5.60
CA PRO A 14 -20.05 -8.79 5.93
C PRO A 14 -20.69 -9.81 4.98
N GLN A 15 -21.96 -9.62 4.63
CA GLN A 15 -22.68 -10.49 3.70
C GLN A 15 -22.16 -10.35 2.27
N LEU A 16 -21.79 -9.14 1.86
CA LEU A 16 -21.23 -8.89 0.54
C LEU A 16 -19.81 -9.49 0.39
N ALA A 17 -18.95 -9.29 1.38
CA ALA A 17 -17.61 -9.87 1.44
C ALA A 17 -17.67 -11.41 1.40
N TYR A 18 -18.54 -12.01 2.21
CA TYR A 18 -18.80 -13.45 2.18
C TYR A 18 -19.17 -13.93 0.77
N CYS A 19 -20.11 -13.26 0.09
CA CYS A 19 -20.46 -13.61 -1.29
C CYS A 19 -19.26 -13.51 -2.24
N VAL A 20 -18.43 -12.46 -2.13
CA VAL A 20 -17.25 -12.29 -2.97
C VAL A 20 -16.25 -13.43 -2.76
N VAL A 21 -15.90 -13.75 -1.51
CA VAL A 21 -14.97 -14.83 -1.17
C VAL A 21 -15.49 -16.18 -1.68
N GLN A 22 -16.77 -16.48 -1.45
CA GLN A 22 -17.38 -17.72 -1.96
C GLN A 22 -17.33 -17.84 -3.48
N PHE A 23 -17.45 -16.74 -4.23
CA PHE A 23 -17.26 -16.78 -5.69
C PHE A 23 -15.81 -17.10 -6.07
N LEU A 24 -14.82 -16.55 -5.37
CA LEU A 24 -13.41 -16.81 -5.65
C LEU A 24 -13.00 -18.24 -5.31
N GLU A 25 -13.54 -18.82 -4.23
CA GLU A 25 -13.33 -20.25 -3.92
C GLU A 25 -13.88 -21.19 -5.00
N LYS A 26 -14.93 -20.76 -5.73
CA LYS A 26 -15.52 -21.54 -6.82
C LYS A 26 -14.80 -21.34 -8.15
N ASP A 27 -14.31 -20.13 -8.40
CA ASP A 27 -13.61 -19.78 -9.63
C ASP A 27 -12.48 -18.77 -9.34
N PRO A 28 -11.25 -19.27 -9.10
CA PRO A 28 -10.09 -18.43 -8.80
C PRO A 28 -9.72 -17.47 -9.95
N SER A 29 -10.12 -17.76 -11.20
CA SER A 29 -9.80 -16.91 -12.36
C SER A 29 -10.42 -15.51 -12.28
N LEU A 30 -11.43 -15.33 -11.42
CA LEU A 30 -12.10 -14.05 -11.18
C LEU A 30 -11.30 -13.11 -10.26
N THR A 31 -10.31 -13.64 -9.54
CA THR A 31 -9.54 -12.91 -8.51
C THR A 31 -8.97 -11.60 -9.04
N GLU A 32 -8.30 -11.63 -10.19
CA GLU A 32 -7.68 -10.44 -10.76
C GLU A 32 -8.70 -9.32 -11.01
N SER A 33 -9.86 -9.67 -11.58
CA SER A 33 -10.94 -8.72 -11.86
C SER A 33 -11.56 -8.14 -10.59
N VAL A 34 -11.75 -8.99 -9.57
CA VAL A 34 -12.31 -8.59 -8.27
C VAL A 34 -11.37 -7.66 -7.53
N VAL A 35 -10.09 -8.04 -7.37
CA VAL A 35 -9.10 -7.21 -6.67
C VAL A 35 -8.91 -5.87 -7.39
N ASN A 36 -8.77 -5.87 -8.71
CA ASN A 36 -8.68 -4.62 -9.48
C ASN A 36 -9.93 -3.74 -9.34
N SER A 37 -11.12 -4.35 -9.21
CA SER A 37 -12.36 -3.61 -8.95
C SER A 37 -12.39 -2.99 -7.55
N LEU A 38 -11.93 -3.71 -6.52
CA LEU A 38 -11.80 -3.16 -5.16
C LEU A 38 -10.80 -2.00 -5.13
N LEU A 39 -9.64 -2.17 -5.75
CA LEU A 39 -8.62 -1.10 -5.87
C LEU A 39 -9.15 0.11 -6.64
N LYS A 40 -9.96 -0.10 -7.69
CA LYS A 40 -10.62 0.97 -8.44
C LYS A 40 -11.64 1.73 -7.58
N PHE A 41 -12.32 1.05 -6.66
CA PHE A 41 -13.34 1.64 -5.79
C PHE A 41 -12.80 2.05 -4.42
N TRP A 42 -11.48 2.05 -4.24
CA TRP A 42 -10.84 2.34 -2.96
C TRP A 42 -11.33 3.67 -2.36
N PRO A 43 -11.85 3.66 -1.11
CA PRO A 43 -12.34 4.87 -0.46
C PRO A 43 -11.23 5.90 -0.25
N LYS A 44 -11.42 7.14 -0.73
CA LYS A 44 -10.44 8.23 -0.58
C LYS A 44 -10.73 9.20 0.57
N MET A 45 -11.97 9.23 1.06
CA MET A 45 -12.46 10.20 2.05
C MET A 45 -13.32 9.56 3.15
N HIS A 46 -13.23 8.24 3.34
CA HIS A 46 -14.09 7.51 4.26
C HIS A 46 -13.32 6.38 4.96
N SER A 47 -12.54 6.71 5.99
CA SER A 47 -11.65 5.79 6.69
C SER A 47 -12.32 4.50 7.19
N PRO A 48 -13.55 4.51 7.75
CA PRO A 48 -14.20 3.25 8.13
C PRO A 48 -14.42 2.29 6.95
N LYS A 49 -14.73 2.81 5.75
CA LYS A 49 -14.86 1.98 4.55
C LYS A 49 -13.50 1.49 4.08
N GLU A 50 -12.45 2.28 4.26
CA GLU A 50 -11.08 1.85 3.95
C GLU A 50 -10.67 0.67 4.83
N VAL A 51 -10.99 0.69 6.12
CA VAL A 51 -10.81 -0.44 7.04
C VAL A 51 -11.63 -1.66 6.60
N MET A 52 -12.87 -1.47 6.16
CA MET A 52 -13.70 -2.56 5.63
C MET A 52 -13.10 -3.20 4.36
N PHE A 53 -12.59 -2.39 3.43
CA PHE A 53 -11.90 -2.89 2.24
C PHE A 53 -10.62 -3.65 2.60
N LEU A 54 -9.87 -3.17 3.60
CA LEU A 54 -8.70 -3.91 4.11
C LEU A 54 -9.10 -5.24 4.77
N ASN A 55 -10.26 -5.31 5.44
CA ASN A 55 -10.78 -6.58 5.94
C ASN A 55 -11.11 -7.55 4.80
N GLU A 56 -11.93 -7.12 3.85
CA GLU A 56 -12.34 -7.95 2.73
C GLU A 56 -11.15 -8.40 1.88
N LEU A 57 -10.15 -7.53 1.66
CA LEU A 57 -8.94 -7.92 0.94
C LEU A 57 -8.10 -8.97 1.69
N GLU A 58 -8.08 -8.96 3.02
CA GLU A 58 -7.37 -10.03 3.76
C GLU A 58 -8.10 -11.36 3.58
N GLU A 59 -9.43 -11.37 3.72
CA GLU A 59 -10.24 -12.58 3.50
C GLU A 59 -10.09 -13.14 2.08
N ILE A 60 -9.95 -12.26 1.08
CA ILE A 60 -9.64 -12.66 -0.31
C ILE A 60 -8.23 -13.24 -0.42
N LEU A 61 -7.25 -12.64 0.26
CA LEU A 61 -5.87 -13.13 0.25
C LEU A 61 -5.71 -14.46 1.01
N ASP A 62 -6.59 -14.79 1.96
CA ASP A 62 -6.56 -16.10 2.64
C ASP A 62 -6.92 -17.27 1.72
N VAL A 63 -7.68 -17.01 0.64
CA VAL A 63 -8.11 -18.04 -0.32
C VAL A 63 -7.46 -17.89 -1.70
N ILE A 64 -6.57 -16.89 -1.88
CA ILE A 64 -5.96 -16.62 -3.19
C ILE A 64 -4.96 -17.71 -3.55
N GLU A 65 -4.97 -18.19 -4.80
CA GLU A 65 -3.91 -19.06 -5.28
C GLU A 65 -2.63 -18.25 -5.60
N PRO A 66 -1.42 -18.80 -5.39
CA PRO A 66 -0.17 -18.09 -5.70
C PRO A 66 -0.09 -17.58 -7.14
N ALA A 67 -0.62 -18.36 -8.10
CA ALA A 67 -0.67 -17.97 -9.51
C ALA A 67 -1.51 -16.69 -9.73
N GLU A 68 -2.65 -16.57 -9.05
CA GLU A 68 -3.51 -15.38 -9.12
C GLU A 68 -2.91 -14.20 -8.34
N PHE A 69 -2.25 -14.47 -7.21
CA PHE A 69 -1.57 -13.44 -6.42
C PHE A 69 -0.53 -12.67 -7.24
N THR A 70 0.31 -13.36 -8.01
CA THR A 70 1.36 -12.70 -8.82
C THR A 70 0.81 -11.68 -9.83
N LYS A 71 -0.43 -11.85 -10.30
CA LYS A 71 -1.09 -10.92 -11.23
C LYS A 71 -1.50 -9.60 -10.55
N VAL A 72 -1.84 -9.65 -9.27
CA VAL A 72 -2.41 -8.51 -8.51
C VAL A 72 -1.48 -7.91 -7.46
N MET A 73 -0.41 -8.60 -7.09
CA MET A 73 0.44 -8.23 -5.95
C MET A 73 1.02 -6.81 -6.09
N VAL A 74 1.41 -6.39 -7.30
CA VAL A 74 2.02 -5.05 -7.50
C VAL A 74 1.02 -3.92 -7.25
N PRO A 75 -0.15 -3.85 -7.90
CA PRO A 75 -1.13 -2.81 -7.62
C PRO A 75 -1.70 -2.90 -6.18
N LEU A 76 -1.88 -4.10 -5.63
CA LEU A 76 -2.35 -4.31 -4.27
C LEU A 76 -1.36 -3.73 -3.24
N PHE A 77 -0.08 -4.09 -3.33
CA PHE A 77 0.92 -3.61 -2.36
C PHE A 77 1.24 -2.13 -2.53
N ARG A 78 1.09 -1.56 -3.73
CA ARG A 78 1.12 -0.09 -3.89
C ARG A 78 0.00 0.60 -3.13
N GLN A 79 -1.17 -0.03 -3.01
CA GLN A 79 -2.27 0.50 -2.20
C GLN A 79 -2.01 0.29 -0.70
N LEU A 80 -1.56 -0.90 -0.28
CA LEU A 80 -1.15 -1.14 1.11
C LEU A 80 -0.06 -0.17 1.57
N ALA A 81 0.92 0.14 0.72
CA ALA A 81 1.98 1.12 1.02
C ALA A 81 1.41 2.50 1.37
N LYS A 82 0.28 2.90 0.77
CA LYS A 82 -0.44 4.14 1.10
C LYS A 82 -1.19 4.01 2.42
N CYS A 83 -1.87 2.88 2.65
CA CYS A 83 -2.62 2.62 3.88
C CYS A 83 -1.69 2.58 5.11
N VAL A 84 -0.51 1.95 4.99
CA VAL A 84 0.54 1.97 6.03
C VAL A 84 1.06 3.38 6.30
N SER A 85 1.10 4.24 5.27
CA SER A 85 1.48 5.65 5.41
C SER A 85 0.32 6.56 5.80
N SER A 86 -0.87 6.00 6.07
CA SER A 86 -2.05 6.80 6.39
C SER A 86 -1.87 7.48 7.74
N PRO A 87 -2.20 8.77 7.87
CA PRO A 87 -2.21 9.44 9.17
C PRO A 87 -3.34 8.92 10.07
N HIS A 88 -4.34 8.22 9.52
CA HIS A 88 -5.45 7.66 10.25
C HIS A 88 -5.06 6.31 10.87
N PHE A 89 -4.88 6.28 12.19
CA PHE A 89 -4.29 5.13 12.87
C PHE A 89 -5.02 3.80 12.59
N GLN A 90 -6.36 3.77 12.57
CA GLN A 90 -7.11 2.52 12.31
C GLN A 90 -6.83 1.94 10.91
N VAL A 91 -6.52 2.79 9.92
CA VAL A 91 -6.21 2.34 8.56
C VAL A 91 -4.79 1.78 8.51
N ALA A 92 -3.83 2.51 9.10
CA ALA A 92 -2.44 2.06 9.17
C ALA A 92 -2.30 0.77 9.99
N GLU A 93 -2.94 0.71 11.15
CA GLU A 93 -2.98 -0.48 12.03
C GLU A 93 -3.55 -1.67 11.27
N ARG A 94 -4.72 -1.49 10.64
CA ARG A 94 -5.37 -2.57 9.91
C ARG A 94 -4.54 -3.11 8.76
N ALA A 95 -3.86 -2.23 8.03
CA ALA A 95 -2.97 -2.64 6.94
C ALA A 95 -1.71 -3.35 7.48
N LEU A 96 -1.13 -2.88 8.60
CA LEU A 96 0.04 -3.51 9.22
C LEU A 96 -0.27 -4.89 9.84
N TYR A 97 -1.53 -5.16 10.19
CA TYR A 97 -1.92 -6.48 10.66
C TYR A 97 -1.80 -7.60 9.61
N TYR A 98 -1.67 -7.28 8.31
CA TYR A 98 -1.41 -8.29 7.28
C TYR A 98 -0.09 -9.05 7.53
N TRP A 99 0.88 -8.44 8.23
CA TRP A 99 2.14 -9.10 8.58
C TRP A 99 2.00 -10.16 9.67
N ASN A 100 0.84 -10.25 10.34
CA ASN A 100 0.55 -11.29 11.32
C ASN A 100 -0.13 -12.50 10.69
N ASN A 101 -0.57 -12.40 9.44
CA ASN A 101 -1.19 -13.49 8.72
C ASN A 101 -0.10 -14.36 8.06
N GLU A 102 0.02 -15.61 8.51
CA GLU A 102 1.08 -16.52 8.06
C GLU A 102 1.02 -16.80 6.56
N TYR A 103 -0.19 -16.93 6.00
CA TYR A 103 -0.37 -17.22 4.59
C TYR A 103 0.04 -16.01 3.73
N ILE A 104 -0.42 -14.81 4.08
CA ILE A 104 0.01 -13.57 3.40
C ILE A 104 1.53 -13.40 3.51
N MET A 105 2.11 -13.67 4.68
CA MET A 105 3.56 -13.60 4.86
C MET A 105 4.32 -14.60 3.98
N SER A 106 3.79 -15.81 3.78
CA SER A 106 4.38 -16.79 2.84
C SER A 106 4.35 -16.26 1.40
N LEU A 107 3.23 -15.68 0.94
CA LEU A 107 3.11 -15.09 -0.39
C LEU A 107 4.07 -13.91 -0.58
N ILE A 108 4.25 -13.08 0.46
CA ILE A 108 5.22 -11.99 0.46
C ILE A 108 6.64 -12.54 0.34
N ASN A 109 6.95 -13.63 1.03
CA ASN A 109 8.28 -14.25 1.02
C ASN A 109 8.67 -14.77 -0.36
N ASP A 110 7.76 -15.48 -1.02
CA ASP A 110 8.00 -16.02 -2.35
C ASP A 110 8.15 -14.92 -3.43
N ASN A 111 7.64 -13.71 -3.14
CA ASN A 111 7.64 -12.58 -4.06
C ASN A 111 8.44 -11.36 -3.55
N ALA A 112 9.34 -11.58 -2.59
CA ALA A 112 10.02 -10.50 -1.86
C ALA A 112 10.81 -9.55 -2.77
N THR A 113 11.39 -10.07 -3.86
CA THR A 113 12.16 -9.30 -4.85
C THR A 113 11.35 -8.17 -5.51
N VAL A 114 10.02 -8.35 -5.62
CA VAL A 114 9.11 -7.34 -6.18
C VAL A 114 8.46 -6.51 -5.07
N LEU A 115 8.04 -7.15 -3.98
CA LEU A 115 7.21 -6.50 -2.96
C LEU A 115 7.99 -5.66 -1.96
N LEU A 116 9.20 -6.09 -1.58
CA LEU A 116 10.03 -5.35 -0.62
C LEU A 116 10.37 -3.94 -1.14
N PRO A 117 10.84 -3.74 -2.39
CA PRO A 117 11.08 -2.40 -2.92
C PRO A 117 9.84 -1.50 -2.96
N ILE A 118 8.63 -2.07 -3.10
CA ILE A 118 7.37 -1.31 -3.12
C ILE A 118 7.00 -0.82 -1.71
N MET A 119 7.14 -1.69 -0.70
CA MET A 119 6.73 -1.40 0.67
C MET A 119 7.77 -0.63 1.47
N PHE A 120 9.05 -0.84 1.17
CA PHE A 120 10.16 -0.29 1.93
C PHE A 120 10.11 1.24 2.10
N PRO A 121 9.88 2.07 1.05
CA PRO A 121 9.85 3.52 1.19
C PRO A 121 8.80 4.01 2.20
N SER A 122 7.61 3.40 2.18
CA SER A 122 6.52 3.73 3.09
C SER A 122 6.85 3.34 4.53
N LEU A 123 7.32 2.12 4.76
CA LEU A 123 7.69 1.65 6.10
C LEU A 123 8.87 2.45 6.68
N TYR A 124 9.93 2.63 5.90
CA TYR A 124 11.16 3.29 6.36
C TYR A 124 10.97 4.80 6.61
N ARG A 125 10.09 5.47 5.86
CA ARG A 125 9.74 6.88 6.15
C ARG A 125 8.98 7.00 7.47
N ASN A 126 7.97 6.15 7.66
CA ASN A 126 7.09 6.24 8.82
C ASN A 126 7.75 5.71 10.10
N SER A 127 8.74 4.81 10.01
CA SER A 127 9.55 4.38 11.17
C SER A 127 10.37 5.51 11.79
N LYS A 128 10.52 6.66 11.13
CA LYS A 128 11.25 7.82 11.69
C LYS A 128 10.35 8.84 12.40
N SER A 129 9.07 8.87 12.10
CA SER A 129 8.24 10.04 12.45
C SER A 129 6.74 9.77 12.60
N HIS A 130 6.29 8.51 12.64
CA HIS A 130 4.88 8.23 12.86
C HIS A 130 4.46 8.69 14.28
N TRP A 131 3.36 9.45 14.37
CA TRP A 131 2.92 10.08 15.63
C TRP A 131 2.38 9.08 16.65
N ASN A 132 1.77 7.98 16.18
CA ASN A 132 1.21 6.94 17.01
C ASN A 132 2.26 5.85 17.34
N LYS A 133 2.51 5.63 18.64
CA LYS A 133 3.52 4.68 19.14
C LYS A 133 3.21 3.21 18.80
N THR A 134 1.95 2.81 18.78
CA THR A 134 1.55 1.43 18.42
C THR A 134 1.87 1.15 16.96
N ILE A 135 1.48 2.06 16.07
CA ILE A 135 1.79 1.97 14.64
C ILE A 135 3.31 1.95 14.41
N HIS A 136 4.05 2.76 15.15
CA HIS A 136 5.51 2.80 15.09
C HIS A 136 6.12 1.44 15.43
N GLY A 137 5.64 0.77 16.48
CA GLY A 137 6.04 -0.60 16.83
C GLY A 137 5.70 -1.63 15.74
N LEU A 138 4.50 -1.57 15.18
CA LEU A 138 4.08 -2.46 14.08
C LEU A 138 4.94 -2.27 12.82
N ILE A 139 5.31 -1.02 12.48
CA ILE A 139 6.21 -0.73 11.36
C ILE A 139 7.60 -1.32 11.60
N TYR A 140 8.15 -1.20 12.81
CA TYR A 140 9.44 -1.83 13.13
C TYR A 140 9.39 -3.35 13.02
N ASN A 141 8.30 -3.96 13.49
CA ASN A 141 8.10 -5.39 13.34
C ASN A 141 8.08 -5.80 11.85
N ALA A 142 7.31 -5.09 11.02
CA ALA A 142 7.25 -5.34 9.58
C ALA A 142 8.61 -5.15 8.88
N LEU A 143 9.37 -4.11 9.25
CA LEU A 143 10.74 -3.90 8.74
C LEU A 143 11.69 -5.03 9.16
N LYS A 144 11.58 -5.50 10.40
CA LYS A 144 12.40 -6.61 10.91
C LYS A 144 12.09 -7.90 10.15
N LEU A 145 10.83 -8.22 9.93
CA LEU A 145 10.41 -9.40 9.15
C LEU A 145 10.99 -9.34 7.72
N PHE A 146 10.89 -8.19 7.04
CA PHE A 146 11.49 -8.04 5.70
C PHE A 146 13.01 -8.22 5.69
N MET A 147 13.69 -7.75 6.73
CA MET A 147 15.14 -7.92 6.88
C MET A 147 15.51 -9.38 7.09
N GLU A 148 14.77 -10.11 7.93
CA GLU A 148 14.94 -11.55 8.18
C GLU A 148 14.67 -12.40 6.93
N MET A 149 13.71 -11.99 6.09
CA MET A 149 13.40 -12.66 4.82
C MET A 149 14.54 -12.56 3.81
N ASN A 150 15.09 -11.36 3.59
CA ASN A 150 16.18 -11.15 2.65
C ASN A 150 17.03 -9.92 3.01
N GLN A 151 18.05 -10.14 3.84
CA GLN A 151 18.98 -9.11 4.29
C GLN A 151 19.61 -8.33 3.12
N LYS A 152 20.08 -9.03 2.08
CA LYS A 152 20.76 -8.40 0.94
C LYS A 152 19.83 -7.44 0.20
N LEU A 153 18.61 -7.90 -0.12
CA LEU A 153 17.61 -7.08 -0.80
C LEU A 153 17.16 -5.90 0.07
N PHE A 154 17.04 -6.11 1.39
CA PHE A 154 16.73 -5.05 2.33
C PHE A 154 17.80 -3.95 2.32
N ASP A 155 19.07 -4.34 2.37
CA ASP A 155 20.20 -3.41 2.32
C ASP A 155 20.25 -2.65 0.98
N GLU A 156 19.98 -3.32 -0.14
CA GLU A 156 19.83 -2.69 -1.46
C GLU A 156 18.71 -1.64 -1.47
N CYS A 157 17.55 -1.95 -0.87
CA CYS A 157 16.45 -1.00 -0.75
C CYS A 157 16.78 0.21 0.14
N VAL A 158 17.56 0.01 1.21
CA VAL A 158 18.07 1.12 2.03
C VAL A 158 18.94 2.06 1.19
N GLN A 159 19.84 1.51 0.36
CA GLN A 159 20.71 2.33 -0.50
C GLN A 159 19.92 3.04 -1.59
N ASN A 160 19.05 2.33 -2.32
CA ASN A 160 18.21 2.92 -3.36
C ASN A 160 17.33 4.04 -2.80
N TYR A 161 16.73 3.84 -1.63
CA TYR A 161 15.94 4.88 -0.97
C TYR A 161 16.76 6.15 -0.65
N LYS A 162 18.03 6.01 -0.23
CA LYS A 162 18.91 7.16 0.00
C LYS A 162 19.24 7.90 -1.30
N LEU A 163 19.54 7.15 -2.36
CA LEU A 163 19.82 7.71 -3.70
C LEU A 163 18.60 8.46 -4.25
N ASP A 164 17.42 7.85 -4.17
CA ASP A 164 16.17 8.46 -4.60
C ASP A 164 15.88 9.73 -3.81
N LYS A 165 16.06 9.72 -2.48
CA LYS A 165 15.90 10.91 -1.64
C LYS A 165 16.87 12.02 -1.98
N HIS A 166 18.10 11.68 -2.40
CA HIS A 166 19.07 12.66 -2.85
C HIS A 166 18.68 13.25 -4.21
N SER A 167 18.31 12.39 -5.16
CA SER A 167 17.81 12.76 -6.50
C SER A 167 16.56 13.64 -6.43
N GLU A 168 15.60 13.32 -5.56
CA GLU A 168 14.41 14.15 -5.31
C GLU A 168 14.77 15.57 -4.84
N LYS A 169 15.77 15.70 -3.96
CA LYS A 169 16.23 17.02 -3.50
C LYS A 169 16.89 17.82 -4.63
N ILE A 170 17.64 17.18 -5.51
CA ILE A 170 18.25 17.83 -6.68
C ILE A 170 17.14 18.31 -7.62
N LYS A 171 16.19 17.44 -7.98
CA LYS A 171 15.05 17.80 -8.85
C LYS A 171 14.19 18.92 -8.27
N MET A 172 14.05 18.98 -6.94
CA MET A 172 13.33 20.06 -6.26
C MET A 172 14.06 21.40 -6.43
N LYS A 173 15.40 21.42 -6.25
CA LYS A 173 16.21 22.62 -6.49
C LYS A 173 16.17 23.08 -7.95
N GLU A 174 16.31 22.16 -8.91
CA GLU A 174 16.22 22.48 -10.34
C GLU A 174 14.85 23.09 -10.69
N ARG A 175 13.77 22.57 -10.08
CA ARG A 175 12.42 23.11 -10.23
C ARG A 175 12.33 24.52 -9.66
N GLU A 176 12.85 24.77 -8.45
CA GLU A 176 12.89 26.10 -7.84
C GLU A 176 13.64 27.10 -8.71
N GLU A 177 14.83 26.74 -9.20
CA GLU A 177 15.63 27.58 -10.09
C GLU A 177 14.90 27.89 -11.40
N THR A 178 14.20 26.90 -11.96
CA THR A 178 13.39 27.07 -13.17
C THR A 178 12.25 28.06 -12.91
N TRP A 179 11.55 27.95 -11.78
CA TRP A 179 10.49 28.88 -11.41
C TRP A 179 11.01 30.30 -11.16
N SER A 180 12.16 30.46 -10.48
CA SER A 180 12.78 31.78 -10.28
C SER A 180 13.18 32.44 -11.61
N LYS A 181 13.67 31.66 -12.57
CA LYS A 181 13.96 32.17 -13.93
C LYS A 181 12.67 32.64 -14.61
N ILE A 182 11.60 31.85 -14.58
CA ILE A 182 10.29 32.21 -15.15
C ILE A 182 9.76 33.49 -14.50
N GLU A 183 9.80 33.59 -13.17
CA GLU A 183 9.36 34.77 -12.43
C GLU A 183 10.16 36.02 -12.83
N SER A 184 11.50 35.90 -12.91
CA SER A 184 12.36 37.01 -13.34
C SER A 184 12.08 37.48 -14.77
N LEU A 185 11.73 36.55 -15.68
CA LEU A 185 11.36 36.87 -17.06
C LEU A 185 9.98 37.53 -17.13
N ALA A 186 9.03 37.09 -16.31
CA ALA A 186 7.70 37.68 -16.20
C ALA A 186 7.78 39.13 -15.66
N LEU A 187 8.57 39.38 -14.62
CA LEU A 187 8.79 40.73 -14.08
C LEU A 187 9.42 41.70 -15.08
N LYS A 188 10.23 41.19 -16.01
CA LYS A 188 10.84 41.98 -17.09
C LYS A 188 9.90 42.24 -18.28
N ASN A 189 8.75 41.57 -18.34
CA ASN A 189 7.71 41.79 -19.35
C ASN A 189 6.34 42.08 -18.69
N PRO A 190 6.21 43.21 -17.97
CA PRO A 190 4.95 43.63 -17.38
C PRO A 190 4.04 44.17 -18.49
N LYS A 191 3.33 43.29 -19.18
CA LYS A 191 2.18 43.68 -20.00
C LYS A 191 0.91 43.60 -19.18
#